data_AF-A0A3D4CY81-F1
#
_entry.id   AF-A0A3D4CY81-F1
#
_cell.length_a   1.000
_cell.length_b   1.000
_cell.length_c   1.000
_cell.angle_alpha   90.00
_cell.angle_beta   90.00
_cell.angle_gamma   90.00
#
_symmetry.space_group_name_H-M   'P 1'
#
loop_
_entity.id
_entity.type
_entity.pdbx_description
1 polymer ?
#
loop_
_entity_poly.entity_id
_entity_poly.type
_entity_poly.pdbx_seq_one_letter_code
_entity_poly.pdbx_strand_id
1 'polypeptide(L)'
;GFGYTGTSPVGGGHFTLTGAGVLCFQQHKGTNNRAARKGMEYIDRHAQISYKGGPCNLYEHYYVSQAAINHGGKSWLDYNDKFRDTLLSGQHGDGHFRSPPNPGPGNKNDPVYHTALATLMLEVYYRFLPGTGFGL
;
A
#
# COMPACT_ATOMS: atom_id res chain seq x y z
N GLY A 1 2.02 -9.79 -10.31
CA GLY A 1 2.65 -8.81 -9.41
C GLY A 1 4.14 -8.84 -9.55
N PHE A 2 4.86 -8.26 -8.59
CA PHE A 2 6.32 -8.27 -8.50
C PHE A 2 6.77 -9.09 -7.27
N GLY A 3 7.77 -9.95 -7.41
CA GLY A 3 8.30 -10.83 -6.35
C GLY A 3 9.69 -10.40 -5.85
N TYR A 4 10.13 -10.96 -4.71
CA TYR A 4 11.47 -10.69 -4.15
C TYR A 4 12.60 -11.36 -4.95
N THR A 5 12.33 -12.54 -5.51
CA THR A 5 13.28 -13.27 -6.35
C THR A 5 12.56 -13.77 -7.61
N GLY A 6 13.00 -13.29 -8.77
CA GLY A 6 12.38 -13.64 -10.06
C GLY A 6 10.91 -13.21 -10.17
N THR A 7 10.11 -14.04 -10.83
CA THR A 7 8.70 -13.77 -11.17
C THR A 7 7.70 -14.45 -10.24
N SER A 8 8.18 -15.12 -9.18
CA SER A 8 7.34 -15.89 -8.26
C SER A 8 6.98 -15.10 -7.00
N PRO A 9 5.77 -15.25 -6.46
CA PRO A 9 5.40 -14.67 -5.18
C PRO A 9 6.09 -15.44 -4.05
N VAL A 10 6.44 -14.75 -2.96
CA VAL A 10 6.95 -15.40 -1.73
C VAL A 10 5.82 -15.58 -0.73
N GLY A 11 5.82 -16.69 0.01
CA GLY A 11 4.91 -16.90 1.15
C GLY A 11 3.42 -16.86 0.82
N GLY A 12 2.90 -17.88 0.11
CA GLY A 12 1.45 -18.10 -0.02
C GLY A 12 0.79 -17.54 -1.29
N GLY A 13 1.56 -17.25 -2.34
CA GLY A 13 0.99 -16.85 -3.65
C GLY A 13 0.72 -15.34 -3.81
N HIS A 14 0.99 -14.53 -2.79
CA HIS A 14 0.76 -13.09 -2.80
C HIS A 14 2.03 -12.30 -3.15
N PHE A 15 1.92 -11.33 -4.07
CA PHE A 15 3.06 -10.53 -4.54
C PHE A 15 3.18 -9.22 -3.73
N THR A 16 3.71 -9.31 -2.51
CA THR A 16 3.80 -8.19 -1.56
C THR A 16 4.70 -7.03 -2.02
N LEU A 17 5.60 -7.25 -2.99
CA LEU A 17 6.41 -6.18 -3.60
C LEU A 17 5.73 -5.48 -4.78
N THR A 18 4.47 -5.81 -5.10
CA THR A 18 3.82 -5.25 -6.29
C THR A 18 3.74 -3.73 -6.23
N GLY A 19 3.36 -3.15 -5.08
CA GLY A 19 3.34 -1.70 -4.91
C GLY A 19 4.69 -1.05 -5.20
N ALA A 20 5.77 -1.62 -4.67
CA ALA A 20 7.12 -1.07 -4.84
C ALA A 20 7.56 -1.11 -6.31
N GLY A 21 7.36 -2.25 -6.96
CA GLY A 21 7.69 -2.42 -8.38
C GLY A 21 6.89 -1.47 -9.28
N VAL A 22 5.58 -1.33 -9.02
CA VAL A 22 4.73 -0.38 -9.76
C VAL A 22 5.24 1.04 -9.60
N LEU A 23 5.50 1.49 -8.38
CA LEU A 23 5.98 2.84 -8.11
C LEU A 23 7.29 3.14 -8.85
N CYS A 24 8.25 2.21 -8.82
CA CYS A 24 9.49 2.33 -9.58
C CYS A 24 9.25 2.54 -11.08
N PHE A 25 8.36 1.76 -11.70
CA PHE A 25 8.03 1.93 -13.11
C PHE A 25 7.29 3.25 -13.38
N GLN A 26 6.37 3.65 -12.51
CA GLN A 26 5.67 4.92 -12.65
C GLN A 26 6.66 6.10 -12.61
N GLN A 27 7.62 6.09 -11.69
CA GLN A 27 8.63 7.15 -11.55
C GLN A 27 9.62 7.20 -12.72
N HIS A 28 10.09 6.04 -13.20
CA HIS A 28 11.15 6.00 -14.22
C HIS A 28 10.62 5.97 -15.66
N LYS A 29 9.40 5.48 -15.87
CA LYS A 29 8.84 5.18 -17.20
C LYS A 29 7.40 5.70 -17.39
N GLY A 30 6.82 6.34 -16.38
CA GLY A 30 5.45 6.86 -16.41
C GLY A 30 4.39 5.81 -16.09
N THR A 31 3.21 6.28 -15.67
CA THR A 31 2.05 5.45 -15.28
C THR A 31 1.51 4.58 -16.42
N ASN A 32 1.66 5.02 -17.68
CA ASN A 32 1.25 4.28 -18.87
C ASN A 32 2.14 3.09 -19.23
N ASN A 33 3.26 2.88 -18.52
CA ASN A 33 4.12 1.73 -18.75
C ASN A 33 3.36 0.41 -18.53
N ARG A 34 3.54 -0.56 -19.44
CA ARG A 34 2.85 -1.86 -19.38
C ARG A 34 3.02 -2.58 -18.04
N ALA A 35 4.20 -2.50 -17.43
CA ALA A 35 4.48 -3.14 -16.14
C ALA A 35 3.77 -2.42 -14.98
N ALA A 36 3.76 -1.09 -14.98
CA ALA A 36 3.02 -0.28 -14.01
C ALA A 36 1.52 -0.57 -14.08
N ARG A 37 0.92 -0.55 -15.29
CA ARG A 37 -0.51 -0.82 -15.48
C ARG A 37 -0.91 -2.23 -15.03
N LYS A 38 -0.17 -3.26 -15.45
CA LYS A 38 -0.45 -4.64 -15.01
C LYS A 38 -0.28 -4.84 -13.51
N GLY A 39 0.66 -4.12 -12.89
CA GLY A 39 0.85 -4.16 -11.45
C GLY A 39 -0.29 -3.45 -10.70
N MET A 40 -0.80 -2.32 -11.22
CA MET A 40 -2.00 -1.67 -10.68
C MET A 40 -3.24 -2.56 -10.79
N GLU A 41 -3.47 -3.23 -11.92
CA GLU A 41 -4.57 -4.19 -12.03
C GLU A 41 -4.44 -5.36 -11.03
N TYR A 42 -3.21 -5.74 -10.67
CA TYR A 42 -2.99 -6.73 -9.63
C TYR A 42 -3.36 -6.16 -8.25
N ILE A 43 -2.90 -4.94 -7.95
CA ILE A 43 -3.25 -4.22 -6.71
C ILE A 43 -4.77 -4.10 -6.56
N ASP A 44 -5.47 -3.64 -7.60
CA ASP A 44 -6.93 -3.42 -7.58
C ASP A 44 -7.71 -4.71 -7.26
N ARG A 45 -7.19 -5.88 -7.69
CA ARG A 45 -7.82 -7.20 -7.48
C ARG A 45 -7.44 -7.84 -6.14
N HIS A 46 -6.26 -7.57 -5.62
CA HIS A 46 -5.65 -8.38 -4.55
C HIS A 46 -5.31 -7.60 -3.28
N ALA A 47 -5.23 -6.27 -3.32
CA ALA A 47 -4.93 -5.49 -2.13
C ALA A 47 -6.06 -5.64 -1.09
N GLN A 48 -5.70 -6.23 0.05
CA GLN A 48 -6.59 -6.47 1.18
C GLN A 48 -5.91 -5.99 2.45
N ILE A 49 -6.54 -5.04 3.13
CA ILE A 49 -6.10 -4.49 4.41
C ILE A 49 -7.21 -4.71 5.44
N SER A 50 -6.93 -5.40 6.54
CA SER A 50 -7.92 -5.61 7.60
C SER A 50 -7.28 -5.89 8.96
N TYR A 51 -7.63 -5.07 9.95
CA TYR A 51 -7.30 -5.30 11.35
C TYR A 51 -8.21 -6.34 12.04
N LYS A 52 -9.30 -6.79 11.39
CA LYS A 52 -10.30 -7.70 11.97
C LYS A 52 -10.00 -9.20 11.74
N GLY A 53 -8.85 -9.53 11.15
CA GLY A 53 -8.44 -10.92 10.90
C GLY A 53 -7.98 -11.24 9.48
N GLY A 54 -7.83 -10.23 8.62
CA GLY A 54 -7.28 -10.41 7.26
C GLY A 54 -5.76 -10.21 7.19
N PRO A 55 -5.16 -10.35 5.99
CA PRO A 55 -3.80 -9.86 5.75
C PRO A 55 -3.76 -8.34 5.98
N CYS A 56 -2.69 -7.85 6.61
CA CYS A 56 -2.52 -6.42 6.85
C CYS A 56 -1.02 -6.10 6.96
N ASN A 57 -0.30 -6.38 5.88
CA ASN A 57 1.12 -6.12 5.78
C ASN A 57 1.36 -4.62 5.51
N LEU A 58 1.63 -3.85 6.57
CA LEU A 58 1.78 -2.39 6.45
C LEU A 58 2.94 -1.99 5.51
N TYR A 59 4.00 -2.80 5.43
CA TYR A 59 5.12 -2.52 4.53
C TYR A 59 4.68 -2.56 3.06
N GLU A 60 3.90 -3.57 2.71
CA GLU A 60 3.29 -3.64 1.38
C GLU A 60 2.36 -2.46 1.14
N HIS A 61 1.45 -2.19 2.08
CA HIS A 61 0.44 -1.15 1.93
C HIS A 61 1.02 0.27 1.90
N TYR A 62 2.20 0.48 2.49
CA TYR A 62 2.99 1.69 2.29
C TYR A 62 3.33 1.92 0.81
N TYR A 63 3.87 0.94 0.11
CA TYR A 63 4.15 1.11 -1.32
C TYR A 63 2.89 1.09 -2.19
N VAL A 64 1.87 0.30 -1.82
CA VAL A 64 0.59 0.31 -2.53
C VAL A 64 -0.08 1.68 -2.44
N SER A 65 -0.06 2.34 -1.28
CA SER A 65 -0.64 3.68 -1.12
C SER A 65 0.00 4.71 -2.05
N GLN A 66 1.33 4.68 -2.17
CA GLN A 66 2.07 5.55 -3.08
C GLN A 66 1.79 5.22 -4.56
N ALA A 67 1.77 3.94 -4.92
CA ALA A 67 1.47 3.52 -6.28
C ALA A 67 0.04 3.88 -6.71
N ALA A 68 -0.93 3.71 -5.81
CA ALA A 68 -2.34 3.98 -6.05
C ALA A 68 -2.59 5.49 -6.20
N ILE A 69 -2.11 6.33 -5.28
CA ILE A 69 -2.32 7.79 -5.38
C ILE A 69 -1.61 8.38 -6.61
N ASN A 70 -0.41 7.89 -6.94
CA ASN A 70 0.33 8.35 -8.11
C ASN A 70 -0.33 7.89 -9.43
N HIS A 71 -1.02 6.75 -9.41
CA HIS A 71 -1.88 6.35 -10.52
C HIS A 71 -3.15 7.20 -10.59
N GLY A 72 -3.72 7.56 -9.45
CA GLY A 72 -4.93 8.37 -9.33
C GLY A 72 -6.19 7.66 -9.83
N GLY A 73 -7.25 8.47 -10.03
CA GLY A 73 -8.53 8.01 -10.57
C GLY A 73 -9.20 6.93 -9.71
N LYS A 74 -9.95 6.04 -10.37
CA LYS A 74 -10.74 5.00 -9.68
C LYS A 74 -9.89 4.08 -8.80
N SER A 75 -8.71 3.67 -9.25
CA SER A 75 -7.82 2.80 -8.46
C SER A 75 -7.42 3.45 -7.14
N TRP A 76 -7.14 4.76 -7.13
CA TRP A 76 -6.92 5.50 -5.89
C TRP A 76 -8.18 5.54 -5.03
N LEU A 77 -9.33 5.96 -5.58
CA LEU A 77 -10.57 6.09 -4.82
C LEU A 77 -10.98 4.77 -4.15
N ASP A 78 -10.97 3.67 -4.90
CA ASP A 78 -11.33 2.34 -4.41
C ASP A 78 -10.36 1.83 -3.32
N TYR A 79 -9.05 2.10 -3.48
CA TYR A 79 -8.05 1.73 -2.48
C TYR A 79 -8.17 2.61 -1.23
N ASN A 80 -8.37 3.91 -1.42
CA ASN A 80 -8.47 4.92 -0.37
C ASN A 80 -9.62 4.65 0.59
N ASP A 81 -10.79 4.33 0.04
CA ASP A 81 -11.99 3.98 0.80
C ASP A 81 -11.75 2.78 1.74
N LYS A 82 -10.96 1.79 1.30
CA LYS A 82 -10.62 0.62 2.12
C LYS A 82 -9.53 0.92 3.14
N PHE A 83 -8.44 1.57 2.72
CA PHE A 83 -7.25 1.67 3.54
C PHE A 83 -7.36 2.71 4.64
N ARG A 84 -7.93 3.90 4.36
CA ARG A 84 -7.87 5.03 5.29
C ARG A 84 -8.52 4.68 6.63
N ASP A 85 -9.78 4.27 6.57
CA ASP A 85 -10.57 4.02 7.78
C ASP A 85 -10.09 2.75 8.49
N THR A 86 -9.65 1.74 7.72
CA THR A 86 -9.02 0.55 8.29
C THR A 86 -7.74 0.88 9.05
N LEU A 87 -6.85 1.68 8.47
CA LEU A 87 -5.60 2.09 9.11
C LEU A 87 -5.89 2.86 10.41
N LEU A 88 -6.78 3.86 10.35
CA LEU A 88 -7.17 4.67 11.50
C LEU A 88 -7.80 3.85 12.63
N SER A 89 -8.51 2.76 12.32
CA SER A 89 -9.04 1.83 13.34
C SER A 89 -7.95 1.10 14.16
N GLY A 90 -6.70 1.14 13.68
CA GLY A 90 -5.52 0.61 14.36
C GLY A 90 -4.80 1.63 15.25
N GLN A 91 -5.20 2.90 15.23
CA GLN A 91 -4.58 3.95 16.04
C GLN A 91 -5.10 3.92 17.49
N HIS A 92 -4.20 4.06 18.46
CA HIS A 92 -4.53 4.23 19.87
C HIS A 92 -4.70 5.70 20.25
N GLY A 93 -5.29 5.96 21.42
CA GLY A 93 -5.59 7.32 21.90
C GLY A 93 -4.35 8.19 22.17
N ASP A 94 -3.18 7.58 22.35
CA ASP A 94 -1.87 8.25 22.47
C ASP A 94 -1.18 8.43 21.09
N GLY A 95 -1.83 8.01 20.00
CA GLY A 95 -1.41 8.26 18.63
C GLY A 95 -0.58 7.16 17.96
N HIS A 96 -0.05 6.18 18.71
CA HIS A 96 0.68 5.06 18.11
C HIS A 96 -0.26 4.08 17.40
N PHE A 97 0.27 3.32 16.44
CA PHE A 97 -0.49 2.29 15.74
C PHE A 97 -0.13 0.90 16.25
N ARG A 98 -1.16 0.10 16.57
CA ARG A 98 -0.95 -1.29 17.00
C ARG A 98 -0.48 -2.16 15.85
N SER A 99 0.18 -3.27 16.21
CA SER A 99 0.51 -4.30 15.24
C SER A 99 -0.75 -4.87 14.59
N PRO A 100 -0.78 -4.98 13.24
CA PRO A 100 -1.82 -5.73 12.56
C PRO A 100 -1.82 -7.21 12.96
N PRO A 101 -2.95 -7.93 12.80
CA PRO A 101 -3.02 -9.36 13.10
C PRO A 101 -2.05 -10.19 12.25
N ASN A 102 -1.80 -9.74 11.01
CA ASN A 102 -0.87 -10.37 10.06
C ASN A 102 0.05 -9.29 9.45
N PRO A 103 1.08 -8.82 10.19
CA PRO A 103 1.87 -7.65 9.83
C PRO A 103 2.91 -7.92 8.73
N GLY A 104 2.98 -9.15 8.20
CA GLY A 104 4.05 -9.59 7.31
C GLY A 104 5.29 -10.07 8.09
N PRO A 105 6.41 -10.33 7.40
CA PRO A 105 7.62 -10.86 8.02
C PRO A 105 8.42 -9.82 8.82
N GLY A 106 8.21 -8.53 8.60
CA GLY A 106 8.92 -7.45 9.32
C GLY A 106 8.40 -7.23 10.74
N ASN A 107 9.32 -7.07 11.69
CA ASN A 107 9.16 -6.63 13.09
C ASN A 107 7.72 -6.68 13.65
N LYS A 108 7.21 -7.90 13.81
CA LYS A 108 5.78 -8.16 14.10
C LYS A 108 5.26 -7.48 15.38
N ASN A 109 6.13 -7.17 16.34
CA ASN A 109 5.74 -6.61 17.65
C ASN A 109 6.38 -5.26 17.97
N ASP A 110 6.83 -4.51 16.96
CA ASP A 110 7.47 -3.20 17.17
C ASP A 110 6.49 -2.04 16.89
N PRO A 111 6.02 -1.33 17.93
CA PRO A 111 5.10 -0.21 17.76
C PRO A 111 5.73 0.97 17.02
N VAL A 112 7.05 1.16 17.07
CA VAL A 112 7.74 2.21 16.31
C VAL A 112 7.67 1.90 14.83
N TYR A 113 7.94 0.66 14.44
CA TYR A 113 7.86 0.21 13.06
C TYR A 113 6.46 0.39 12.46
N HIS A 114 5.43 -0.06 13.17
CA HIS A 114 4.03 0.05 12.71
C HIS A 114 3.55 1.49 12.65
N THR A 115 3.89 2.29 13.65
CA THR A 115 3.57 3.72 13.67
C THR A 115 4.26 4.45 12.53
N ALA A 116 5.55 4.17 12.28
CA ALA A 116 6.28 4.76 11.16
C ALA A 116 5.64 4.40 9.81
N LEU A 117 5.31 3.13 9.56
CA LEU A 117 4.66 2.71 8.32
C LEU A 117 3.26 3.31 8.15
N ALA A 118 2.44 3.32 9.21
CA ALA A 118 1.12 3.95 9.16
C ALA A 118 1.23 5.45 8.87
N THR A 119 2.23 6.12 9.45
CA THR A 119 2.49 7.54 9.20
C THR A 119 2.89 7.75 7.75
N LEU A 120 3.86 6.97 7.23
CA LEU A 120 4.28 7.00 5.83
C LEU A 120 3.12 6.77 4.85
N MET A 121 2.18 5.89 5.19
CA MET A 121 0.95 5.67 4.41
C MET A 121 0.02 6.89 4.41
N LEU A 122 -0.13 7.58 5.55
CA LEU A 122 -0.96 8.79 5.64
C LEU A 122 -0.28 10.00 5.01
N GLU A 123 1.05 10.02 4.93
CA GLU A 123 1.79 11.12 4.31
C GLU A 123 1.52 11.26 2.80
N VAL A 124 0.98 10.22 2.15
CA VAL A 124 0.63 10.29 0.72
C VAL A 124 -0.36 11.41 0.41
N TYR A 125 -1.28 11.74 1.33
CA TYR A 125 -2.23 12.84 1.16
C TYR A 125 -1.57 14.22 1.08
N TYR A 126 -0.34 14.36 1.60
CA TYR A 126 0.37 15.65 1.68
C TYR A 126 1.53 15.74 0.70
N ARG A 127 2.08 14.61 0.27
CA ARG A 127 3.25 14.56 -0.63
C ARG A 127 2.88 14.56 -2.11
N PHE A 128 1.65 14.16 -2.44
CA PHE A 128 1.11 14.31 -3.78
C PHE A 128 0.26 15.59 -3.79
N LEU A 129 0.78 16.64 -4.44
CA LEU A 129 0.13 17.95 -4.50
C LEU A 129 -1.33 17.81 -4.98
N PRO A 130 -2.32 18.48 -4.35
CA PRO A 130 -3.73 18.52 -4.78
C PRO A 130 -4.00 19.13 -6.17
N GLY A 131 -3.05 19.14 -7.10
CA GLY A 131 -3.07 19.97 -8.31
C GLY A 131 -2.80 19.25 -9.64
N THR A 132 -2.55 17.94 -9.69
CA THR A 132 -2.20 17.26 -10.96
C THR A 132 -2.97 15.99 -11.27
N GLY A 133 -4.17 15.79 -10.72
CA GLY A 133 -5.00 14.65 -11.10
C GLY A 133 -6.39 14.71 -10.51
N PHE A 134 -7.36 15.11 -11.35
CA PHE A 134 -8.80 15.14 -11.08
C PHE A 134 -9.31 13.92 -10.30
N GLY A 135 -10.14 14.17 -9.27
CA GLY A 135 -10.99 13.17 -8.63
C GLY A 135 -11.09 13.30 -7.11
N LEU A 136 -11.67 14.40 -6.62
CA LEU A 136 -12.66 14.30 -5.54
C LEU A 136 -14.00 13.88 -6.16
#